data_AF-A0ABD5PIB5-F1
#
_entry.id   AF-A0ABD5PIB5-F1
#
_cell.length_a   1.000
_cell.length_b   1.000
_cell.length_c   1.000
_cell.angle_alpha   90.00
_cell.angle_beta   90.00
_cell.angle_gamma   90.00
#
_symmetry.space_group_name_H-M   'P 1'
#
loop_
_entity.id
_entity.type
_entity.pdbx_description
1 polymer ?
#
loop_
_entity_poly.entity_id
_entity_poly.type
_entity_poly.pdbx_seq_one_letter_code
_entity_poly.pdbx_strand_id
1 'polypeptide(L)'
;MSTYTTAGSKSAQVDWRRIPAYGPIDAVLGYVLFYVLVDRATSTIVSVASDIIPNVPASAVRFALAALLWFVLLVTVVDSARRQLAALGFGGYETGLKWPNSKPMPTALQTVAYLATVLVGGTIAVWLFDSAIETAVGLITVVAALDVSAFPVGAFVGLVVFFVSYGAAAHSLDRLLVGGLRAVVTWSIGVE
;
A
#
# COMPACT_ATOMS: atom_id res chain seq x y z
N MET A 1 -58.26 -14.93 -20.13
CA MET A 1 -56.85 -15.28 -20.34
C MET A 1 -56.04 -14.24 -19.58
N SER A 2 -55.71 -14.54 -18.32
CA SER A 2 -55.16 -13.57 -17.35
C SER A 2 -53.64 -13.66 -17.32
N THR A 3 -52.98 -12.59 -17.74
CA THR A 3 -51.52 -12.44 -17.65
C THR A 3 -51.17 -11.88 -16.28
N TYR A 4 -50.56 -12.70 -15.43
CA TYR A 4 -49.94 -12.24 -14.19
C TYR A 4 -48.57 -11.64 -14.50
N THR A 5 -48.44 -10.32 -14.32
CA THR A 5 -47.15 -9.63 -14.23
C THR A 5 -46.58 -9.89 -12.84
N THR A 6 -45.72 -10.91 -12.71
CA THR A 6 -44.99 -11.13 -11.45
C THR A 6 -43.95 -10.03 -11.30
N ALA A 7 -44.12 -9.27 -10.22
CA ALA A 7 -43.29 -8.15 -9.82
C ALA A 7 -41.81 -8.52 -9.76
N GLY A 8 -40.97 -7.67 -10.36
CA GLY A 8 -39.54 -7.71 -10.18
C GLY A 8 -39.21 -7.49 -8.70
N SER A 9 -38.61 -8.50 -8.08
CA SER A 9 -37.91 -8.34 -6.82
C SER A 9 -36.73 -7.41 -7.07
N LYS A 10 -36.92 -6.12 -6.78
CA LYS A 10 -35.80 -5.21 -6.49
C LYS A 10 -35.18 -5.73 -5.19
N SER A 11 -34.30 -6.72 -5.29
CA SER A 11 -33.34 -6.99 -4.24
C SER A 11 -32.64 -5.66 -3.96
N ALA A 12 -32.58 -5.28 -2.69
CA ALA A 12 -31.96 -4.05 -2.24
C ALA A 12 -30.58 -3.93 -2.90
N GLN A 13 -30.45 -3.01 -3.85
CA GLN A 13 -29.16 -2.62 -4.41
C GLN A 13 -28.39 -2.01 -3.24
N VAL A 14 -27.59 -2.83 -2.57
CA VAL A 14 -26.56 -2.37 -1.65
C VAL A 14 -25.77 -1.31 -2.41
N ASP A 15 -25.82 -0.07 -1.95
CA ASP A 15 -25.16 1.06 -2.60
C ASP A 15 -23.64 0.91 -2.43
N TRP A 16 -23.02 0.13 -3.32
CA TRP A 16 -21.59 -0.19 -3.33
C TRP A 16 -20.71 1.06 -3.44
N ARG A 17 -21.29 2.25 -3.70
CA ARG A 17 -20.59 3.54 -3.75
C ARG A 17 -20.08 4.01 -2.40
N ARG A 18 -20.64 3.53 -1.28
CA ARG A 18 -20.21 3.98 0.07
C ARG A 18 -19.01 3.24 0.64
N ILE A 19 -18.56 2.17 -0.02
CA ILE A 19 -17.46 1.34 0.49
C ILE A 19 -16.19 1.73 -0.27
N PRO A 20 -15.12 2.16 0.42
CA PRO A 20 -13.88 2.56 -0.25
C PRO A 20 -13.37 1.45 -1.16
N ALA A 21 -12.86 1.83 -2.34
CA ALA A 21 -12.11 0.93 -3.19
C ALA A 21 -10.90 0.40 -2.40
N TYR A 22 -10.51 -0.86 -2.64
CA TYR A 22 -9.29 -1.46 -2.09
C TYR A 22 -8.09 -0.51 -2.25
N GLY A 23 -7.18 -0.48 -1.26
CA GLY A 23 -5.94 0.29 -1.29
C GLY A 23 -5.65 1.28 -0.15
N PRO A 24 -6.59 1.75 0.71
CA PRO A 24 -6.26 2.75 1.74
C PRO A 24 -5.27 2.25 2.78
N ILE A 25 -5.40 1.01 3.25
CA ILE A 25 -4.54 0.47 4.31
C ILE A 25 -3.16 0.16 3.75
N ASP A 26 -3.11 -0.39 2.54
CA ASP A 26 -1.88 -0.63 1.80
C ASP A 26 -1.10 0.68 1.58
N ALA A 27 -1.79 1.77 1.20
CA ALA A 27 -1.19 3.08 1.03
C ALA A 27 -0.64 3.67 2.35
N VAL A 28 -1.38 3.57 3.45
CA VAL A 28 -0.94 4.04 4.76
C VAL A 28 0.29 3.25 5.23
N LEU A 29 0.25 1.92 5.14
CA LEU A 29 1.37 1.06 5.52
C LEU A 29 2.59 1.31 4.64
N GLY A 30 2.41 1.49 3.33
CA GLY A 30 3.48 1.86 2.42
C GLY A 30 4.12 3.20 2.79
N TYR A 31 3.30 4.22 3.08
CA TYR A 31 3.80 5.53 3.50
C TYR A 31 4.54 5.48 4.83
N VAL A 32 4.02 4.74 5.83
CA VAL A 32 4.68 4.57 7.13
C VAL A 32 6.05 3.92 6.97
N LEU A 33 6.15 2.84 6.18
CA LEU A 33 7.43 2.18 5.93
C LEU A 33 8.41 3.13 5.22
N PHE A 34 7.94 3.86 4.22
CA PHE A 34 8.75 4.88 3.54
C PHE A 34 9.25 5.95 4.51
N TYR A 35 8.37 6.49 5.35
CA TYR A 35 8.72 7.47 6.37
C TYR A 35 9.81 6.96 7.31
N VAL A 36 9.64 5.74 7.86
CA VAL A 36 10.63 5.14 8.76
C VAL A 36 11.97 4.93 8.06
N LEU A 37 11.96 4.47 6.80
CA LEU A 37 13.19 4.30 6.04
C LEU A 37 13.90 5.64 5.83
N VAL A 38 13.18 6.70 5.45
CA VAL A 38 13.76 8.04 5.28
C VAL A 38 14.29 8.60 6.60
N ASP A 39 13.54 8.46 7.68
CA ASP A 39 13.96 8.93 9.01
C ASP A 39 15.29 8.27 9.44
N ARG A 40 15.37 6.94 9.31
CA ARG A 40 16.58 6.17 9.60
C ARG A 40 17.74 6.50 8.65
N ALA A 41 17.45 6.72 7.37
CA ALA A 41 18.45 7.08 6.38
C ALA A 41 18.93 8.54 6.48
N THR A 42 18.18 9.43 7.14
CA THR A 42 18.41 10.88 7.11
C THR A 42 19.84 11.23 7.55
N SER A 43 20.34 10.65 8.64
CA SER A 43 21.70 10.92 9.11
C SER A 43 22.75 10.52 8.08
N THR A 44 22.62 9.32 7.51
CA THR A 44 23.53 8.79 6.49
C THR A 44 23.49 9.62 5.22
N ILE A 45 22.29 9.95 4.72
CA ILE A 45 22.10 10.77 3.52
C ILE A 45 22.74 12.15 3.70
N VAL A 46 22.48 12.81 4.85
CA VAL A 46 23.04 14.12 5.14
C VAL A 46 24.56 14.08 5.19
N SER A 47 25.13 13.07 5.84
CA SER A 47 26.58 12.88 5.91
C SER A 47 27.19 12.70 4.53
N VAL A 48 26.64 11.78 3.74
CA VAL A 48 27.14 11.46 2.38
C VAL A 48 26.98 12.64 1.43
N ALA A 49 25.82 13.30 1.43
CA ALA A 49 25.55 14.41 0.52
C ALA A 49 26.44 15.63 0.80
N SER A 50 26.71 15.93 2.07
CA SER A 50 27.62 17.00 2.44
C SER A 50 29.09 16.70 2.15
N ASP A 51 29.46 15.42 2.05
CA ASP A 51 30.82 14.99 1.68
C ASP A 51 31.02 15.06 0.15
N ILE A 52 30.03 14.62 -0.63
CA ILE A 52 30.11 14.57 -2.09
C ILE A 52 29.89 15.95 -2.74
N ILE A 53 28.96 16.76 -2.20
CA ILE A 53 28.57 18.03 -2.81
C ILE A 53 29.18 19.19 -2.02
N PRO A 54 30.26 19.82 -2.54
CA PRO A 54 30.92 20.90 -1.83
C PRO A 54 29.97 22.09 -1.63
N ASN A 55 30.02 22.71 -0.45
CA ASN A 55 29.24 23.87 -0.05
C ASN A 55 27.72 23.65 0.15
N VAL A 56 27.23 22.41 0.21
CA VAL A 56 25.83 22.15 0.59
C VAL A 56 25.69 22.01 2.11
N PRO A 57 24.94 22.90 2.79
CA PRO A 57 24.74 22.79 4.22
C PRO A 57 23.80 21.62 4.57
N ALA A 58 24.09 20.92 5.66
CA ALA A 58 23.28 19.81 6.16
C ALA A 58 21.79 20.18 6.36
N SER A 59 21.50 21.44 6.72
CA SER A 59 20.14 21.95 6.86
C SER A 59 19.37 21.97 5.54
N ALA A 60 20.03 22.26 4.41
CA ALA A 60 19.41 22.23 3.09
C ALA A 60 19.05 20.79 2.68
N VAL A 61 19.92 19.82 2.97
CA VAL A 61 19.63 18.39 2.70
C VAL A 61 18.47 17.91 3.54
N ARG A 62 18.45 18.23 4.84
CA ARG A 62 17.33 17.90 5.74
C ARG A 62 16.03 18.55 5.28
N PHE A 63 16.08 19.81 4.86
CA PHE A 63 14.93 20.52 4.32
C PHE A 63 14.41 19.86 3.03
N ALA A 64 15.30 19.47 2.10
CA ALA A 64 14.92 18.76 0.89
C ALA A 64 14.28 17.40 1.17
N LEU A 65 14.81 16.63 2.13
CA LEU A 65 14.21 15.37 2.58
C LEU A 65 12.82 15.59 3.19
N ALA A 66 12.65 16.59 4.04
CA ALA A 66 11.36 16.94 4.60
C ALA A 66 10.36 17.36 3.50
N ALA A 67 10.78 18.19 2.55
CA ALA A 67 9.96 18.59 1.41
C ALA A 67 9.55 17.39 0.55
N LEU A 68 10.46 16.43 0.33
CA LEU A 68 10.17 15.17 -0.36
C LEU A 68 9.13 14.33 0.38
N LEU A 69 9.27 14.18 1.70
CA LEU A 69 8.29 13.45 2.54
C LEU A 69 6.90 14.08 2.45
N TRP A 70 6.81 15.41 2.54
CA TRP A 70 5.57 16.15 2.38
C TRP A 70 4.98 16.01 0.97
N PHE A 71 5.81 16.07 -0.05
CA PHE A 71 5.40 15.89 -1.43
C PHE A 71 4.82 14.49 -1.66
N VAL A 72 5.53 13.44 -1.23
CA VAL A 72 5.07 12.06 -1.36
C VAL A 72 3.77 11.86 -0.58
N LEU A 73 3.68 12.37 0.65
CA LEU A 73 2.44 12.32 1.43
C LEU A 73 1.28 12.96 0.67
N LEU A 74 1.49 14.16 0.12
CA LEU A 74 0.46 14.88 -0.62
C LEU A 74 0.03 14.10 -1.86
N VAL A 75 0.97 13.56 -2.64
CA VAL A 75 0.68 12.74 -3.82
C VAL A 75 -0.09 11.47 -3.43
N THR A 76 0.30 10.78 -2.35
CA THR A 76 -0.40 9.57 -1.86
C THR A 76 -1.82 9.90 -1.44
N VAL A 77 -2.04 11.02 -0.73
CA VAL A 77 -3.36 11.48 -0.33
C VAL A 77 -4.21 11.84 -1.56
N VAL A 78 -3.64 12.56 -2.53
CA VAL A 78 -4.35 12.94 -3.76
C VAL A 78 -4.69 11.72 -4.61
N ASP A 79 -3.77 10.76 -4.77
CA ASP A 79 -4.05 9.52 -5.50
C ASP A 79 -5.13 8.69 -4.82
N SER A 80 -5.06 8.57 -3.49
CA SER A 80 -6.09 7.90 -2.69
C SER A 80 -7.45 8.58 -2.83
N ALA A 81 -7.49 9.91 -2.74
CA ALA A 81 -8.71 10.70 -2.94
C ALA A 81 -9.26 10.53 -4.36
N ARG A 82 -8.40 10.55 -5.39
CA ARG A 82 -8.80 10.32 -6.79
C ARG A 82 -9.39 8.94 -7.00
N ARG A 83 -8.78 7.89 -6.43
CA ARG A 83 -9.30 6.52 -6.49
C ARG A 83 -10.65 6.38 -5.77
N GLN A 84 -10.81 7.05 -4.63
CA GLN A 84 -12.08 7.09 -3.90
C GLN A 84 -13.16 7.86 -4.67
N LEU A 85 -12.83 8.99 -5.30
CA LEU A 85 -13.74 9.75 -6.15
C LEU A 85 -14.16 8.98 -7.41
N ALA A 86 -13.22 8.25 -8.03
CA ALA A 86 -13.52 7.37 -9.16
C ALA A 86 -14.48 6.24 -8.74
N ALA A 87 -14.32 5.68 -7.54
CA ALA A 87 -15.23 4.68 -6.99
C ALA A 87 -16.64 5.24 -6.70
N LEU A 88 -16.73 6.55 -6.41
CA LEU A 88 -18.00 7.29 -6.26
C LEU A 88 -18.63 7.69 -7.60
N GLY A 89 -17.97 7.41 -8.72
CA GLY A 89 -18.45 7.71 -10.08
C GLY A 89 -18.08 9.10 -10.61
N PHE A 90 -17.23 9.85 -9.90
CA PHE A 90 -16.73 11.14 -10.38
C PHE A 90 -15.47 10.94 -11.24
N GLY A 91 -15.53 11.35 -12.52
CA GLY A 91 -14.37 11.33 -13.42
C GLY A 91 -14.21 10.07 -14.27
N GLY A 92 -15.31 9.36 -14.57
CA GLY A 92 -15.30 8.26 -15.52
C GLY A 92 -14.86 8.73 -16.91
N TYR A 93 -13.60 8.49 -17.27
CA TYR A 93 -13.25 8.36 -18.67
C TYR A 93 -14.04 7.17 -19.19
N GLU A 94 -14.89 7.40 -20.19
CA GLU A 94 -15.50 6.35 -21.01
C GLU A 94 -14.41 5.66 -21.83
N THR A 95 -13.51 4.94 -21.17
CA THR A 95 -12.74 3.91 -21.85
C THR A 95 -13.66 2.71 -21.91
N GLY A 96 -14.18 2.45 -23.12
CA GLY A 96 -14.96 1.27 -23.49
C GLY A 96 -14.18 -0.05 -23.38
N LEU A 97 -13.33 -0.20 -22.36
CA LEU A 97 -12.85 -1.47 -21.88
C LEU A 97 -13.78 -1.89 -20.75
N LYS A 98 -14.76 -2.73 -21.10
CA LYS A 98 -15.49 -3.57 -20.16
C LYS A 98 -14.45 -4.31 -19.30
N TRP A 99 -14.15 -3.78 -18.13
CA TRP A 99 -13.45 -4.54 -17.11
C TRP A 99 -14.34 -5.73 -16.75
N PRO A 100 -13.86 -6.97 -16.88
CA PRO A 100 -14.67 -8.13 -16.60
C PRO A 100 -14.99 -8.12 -15.12
N ASN A 101 -16.29 -7.99 -14.81
CA ASN A 101 -16.93 -8.39 -13.57
C ASN A 101 -16.18 -7.99 -12.30
N SER A 102 -16.71 -6.94 -11.64
CA SER A 102 -16.86 -6.88 -10.19
C SER A 102 -16.91 -8.29 -9.60
N LYS A 103 -15.77 -8.76 -9.09
CA LYS A 103 -15.69 -10.12 -8.57
C LYS A 103 -16.65 -10.23 -7.38
N PRO A 104 -17.38 -11.35 -7.28
CA PRO A 104 -18.21 -11.67 -6.12
C PRO A 104 -17.35 -11.57 -4.85
N MET A 105 -17.99 -11.41 -3.70
CA MET A 105 -17.34 -11.53 -2.38
C MET A 105 -16.18 -12.53 -2.39
N PRO A 106 -15.04 -12.22 -1.74
CA PRO A 106 -13.94 -13.18 -1.60
C PRO A 106 -14.49 -14.52 -1.14
N THR A 107 -14.19 -15.60 -1.86
CA THR A 107 -14.60 -16.94 -1.43
C THR A 107 -13.94 -17.26 -0.08
N ALA A 108 -14.57 -18.10 0.75
CA ALA A 108 -14.03 -18.44 2.07
C ALA A 108 -12.55 -18.88 2.03
N LEU A 109 -12.15 -19.59 0.98
CA LEU A 109 -10.76 -20.00 0.73
C LEU A 109 -9.82 -18.80 0.48
N GLN A 110 -10.27 -17.78 -0.24
CA GLN A 110 -9.48 -16.55 -0.46
C GLN A 110 -9.29 -15.77 0.83
N THR A 111 -10.32 -15.69 1.68
CA THR A 111 -10.20 -15.04 3.00
C THR A 111 -9.18 -15.74 3.87
N VAL A 112 -9.19 -17.08 3.92
CA VAL A 112 -8.18 -17.87 4.65
C VAL A 112 -6.78 -17.67 4.06
N ALA A 113 -6.66 -17.65 2.73
CA ALA A 113 -5.37 -17.41 2.08
C ALA A 113 -4.82 -16.00 2.36
N TYR A 114 -5.68 -14.97 2.40
CA TYR A 114 -5.25 -13.63 2.80
C TYR A 114 -4.85 -13.58 4.26
N LEU A 115 -5.59 -14.24 5.15
CA LEU A 115 -5.23 -14.30 6.57
C LEU A 115 -3.88 -14.99 6.78
N ALA A 116 -3.66 -16.12 6.11
CA ALA A 116 -2.38 -16.81 6.11
C ALA A 116 -1.25 -15.92 5.57
N THR A 117 -1.49 -15.20 4.46
CA THR A 117 -0.51 -14.27 3.89
C THR A 117 -0.18 -13.12 4.84
N VAL A 118 -1.17 -12.54 5.53
CA VAL A 118 -0.93 -11.49 6.53
C VAL A 118 -0.09 -12.02 7.68
N LEU A 119 -0.43 -13.20 8.22
CA LEU A 119 0.29 -13.77 9.35
C LEU A 119 1.72 -14.16 8.99
N VAL A 120 1.90 -14.92 7.90
CA VAL A 120 3.21 -15.40 7.47
C VAL A 120 4.06 -14.24 6.96
N GLY A 121 3.54 -13.44 6.02
CA GLY A 121 4.25 -12.31 5.44
C GLY A 121 4.56 -11.23 6.48
N GLY A 122 3.62 -10.93 7.38
CA GLY A 122 3.81 -9.99 8.48
C GLY A 122 4.86 -10.47 9.48
N THR A 123 4.86 -11.76 9.84
CA THR A 123 5.87 -12.34 10.75
C THR A 123 7.26 -12.26 10.14
N ILE A 124 7.41 -12.65 8.86
CA ILE A 124 8.69 -12.55 8.13
C ILE A 124 9.14 -11.09 8.06
N ALA A 125 8.23 -10.16 7.76
CA ALA A 125 8.55 -8.75 7.68
C ALA A 125 9.03 -8.19 9.04
N VAL A 126 8.35 -8.52 10.14
CA VAL A 126 8.79 -8.10 11.49
C VAL A 126 10.15 -8.68 11.84
N TRP A 127 10.39 -9.96 11.51
CA TRP A 127 11.67 -10.62 11.77
C TRP A 127 12.83 -10.00 11.00
N LEU A 128 12.58 -9.60 9.76
CA LEU A 128 13.62 -9.01 8.90
C LEU A 128 13.71 -7.48 9.03
N PHE A 129 12.81 -6.83 9.76
CA PHE A 129 12.64 -5.38 9.75
C PHE A 129 13.95 -4.64 10.04
N ASP A 130 14.58 -4.90 11.18
CA ASP A 130 15.80 -4.17 11.58
C ASP A 130 16.94 -4.42 10.58
N SER A 131 17.18 -5.69 10.23
CA SER A 131 18.23 -6.06 9.28
C SER A 131 17.99 -5.48 7.88
N ALA A 132 16.74 -5.44 7.42
CA ALA A 132 16.36 -4.85 6.14
C ALA A 132 16.59 -3.33 6.14
N ILE A 133 16.13 -2.63 7.17
CA ILE A 133 16.32 -1.19 7.31
C ILE A 133 17.82 -0.84 7.38
N GLU A 134 18.59 -1.55 8.18
CA GLU A 134 20.05 -1.37 8.27
C GLU A 134 20.73 -1.60 6.92
N THR A 135 20.35 -2.66 6.20
CA THR A 135 20.87 -2.95 4.86
C THR A 135 20.52 -1.84 3.88
N ALA A 136 19.27 -1.38 3.86
CA ALA A 136 18.81 -0.33 2.97
C ALA A 136 19.56 0.98 3.21
N VAL A 137 19.79 1.35 4.47
CA VAL A 137 20.58 2.54 4.85
C VAL A 137 22.06 2.35 4.50
N GLY A 138 22.64 1.19 4.76
CA GLY A 138 24.04 0.90 4.46
C GLY A 138 24.36 0.92 2.96
N LEU A 139 23.41 0.51 2.12
CA LEU A 139 23.56 0.57 0.66
C LEU A 139 23.74 1.99 0.14
N ILE A 140 23.26 3.02 0.87
CA ILE A 140 23.48 4.42 0.49
C ILE A 140 24.98 4.72 0.46
N THR A 141 25.73 4.26 1.46
CA THR A 141 27.18 4.45 1.55
C THR A 141 27.92 3.64 0.48
N VAL A 142 27.48 2.41 0.21
CA VAL A 142 28.06 1.56 -0.87
C VAL A 142 27.91 2.23 -2.23
N VAL A 143 26.71 2.73 -2.54
CA VAL A 143 26.42 3.45 -3.79
C VAL A 143 27.20 4.76 -3.86
N ALA A 144 27.26 5.51 -2.76
CA ALA A 144 28.01 6.76 -2.67
C ALA A 144 29.51 6.58 -2.92
N ALA A 145 30.09 5.50 -2.39
CA ALA A 145 31.48 5.14 -2.59
C ALA A 145 31.76 4.50 -3.96
N LEU A 146 30.70 4.15 -4.72
CA LEU A 146 30.78 3.37 -5.96
C LEU A 146 31.55 2.04 -5.77
N ASP A 147 31.51 1.47 -4.56
CA ASP A 147 32.27 0.27 -4.20
C ASP A 147 31.41 -1.00 -4.33
N VAL A 148 31.45 -1.62 -5.52
CA VAL A 148 30.70 -2.86 -5.80
C VAL A 148 31.20 -4.03 -4.94
N SER A 149 32.45 -4.00 -4.48
CA SER A 149 33.03 -5.10 -3.70
C SER A 149 32.48 -5.15 -2.28
N ALA A 150 32.01 -4.01 -1.75
CA ALA A 150 31.37 -3.89 -0.45
C ALA A 150 29.88 -4.28 -0.45
N PHE A 151 29.31 -4.69 -1.60
CA PHE A 151 27.88 -4.98 -1.71
C PHE A 151 27.47 -6.27 -0.98
N PRO A 152 26.60 -6.20 0.06
CA PRO A 152 26.25 -7.38 0.86
C PRO A 152 25.09 -8.17 0.23
N VAL A 153 25.40 -9.06 -0.72
CA VAL A 153 24.39 -9.83 -1.49
C VAL A 153 23.38 -10.54 -0.58
N GLY A 154 23.83 -11.23 0.47
CA GLY A 154 22.95 -11.96 1.38
C GLY A 154 21.98 -11.05 2.13
N ALA A 155 22.48 -9.92 2.65
CA ALA A 155 21.66 -8.92 3.33
C ALA A 155 20.67 -8.25 2.36
N PHE A 156 21.10 -8.00 1.11
CA PHE A 156 20.23 -7.48 0.05
C PHE A 156 19.10 -8.45 -0.30
N VAL A 157 19.37 -9.76 -0.38
CA VAL A 157 18.31 -10.76 -0.56
C VAL A 157 17.32 -10.71 0.61
N GLY A 158 17.82 -10.60 1.85
CA GLY A 158 16.96 -10.40 3.03
C GLY A 158 16.09 -9.14 2.93
N LEU A 159 16.65 -8.02 2.44
CA LEU A 159 15.91 -6.78 2.17
C LEU A 159 14.79 -6.99 1.14
N VAL A 160 15.06 -7.73 0.05
CA VAL A 160 14.04 -8.06 -0.96
C VAL A 160 12.94 -8.93 -0.35
N VAL A 161 13.30 -9.97 0.41
CA VAL A 161 12.33 -10.84 1.09
C VAL A 161 11.47 -10.04 2.05
N PHE A 162 12.06 -9.09 2.78
CA PHE A 162 11.34 -8.17 3.65
C PHE A 162 10.28 -7.37 2.88
N PHE A 163 10.66 -6.65 1.81
CA PHE A 163 9.72 -5.82 1.05
C PHE A 163 8.60 -6.63 0.40
N VAL A 164 8.92 -7.80 -0.15
CA VAL A 164 7.92 -8.70 -0.75
C VAL A 164 6.94 -9.20 0.30
N SER A 165 7.46 -9.63 1.47
CA SER A 165 6.62 -10.12 2.57
C SER A 165 5.74 -9.03 3.17
N TYR A 166 6.31 -7.84 3.37
CA TYR A 166 5.60 -6.65 3.85
C TYR A 166 4.50 -6.23 2.88
N GLY A 167 4.81 -6.10 1.59
CA GLY A 167 3.84 -5.72 0.57
C GLY A 167 2.72 -6.75 0.42
N ALA A 168 3.05 -8.04 0.44
CA ALA A 168 2.05 -9.11 0.40
C ALA A 168 1.12 -9.09 1.63
N ALA A 169 1.67 -8.83 2.81
CA ALA A 169 0.91 -8.70 4.05
C ALA A 169 0.02 -7.45 4.06
N ALA A 170 0.57 -6.28 3.71
CA ALA A 170 -0.18 -5.02 3.63
C ALA A 170 -1.33 -5.12 2.61
N HIS A 171 -1.06 -5.69 1.43
CA HIS A 171 -2.08 -5.90 0.41
C HIS A 171 -3.18 -6.87 0.86
N SER A 172 -2.80 -7.97 1.52
CA SER A 172 -3.76 -8.97 2.01
C SER A 172 -4.61 -8.42 3.16
N LEU A 173 -4.00 -7.61 4.03
CA LEU A 173 -4.67 -6.95 5.14
C LEU A 173 -5.71 -5.94 4.64
N ASP A 174 -5.35 -5.14 3.63
CA ASP A 174 -6.28 -4.21 2.99
C ASP A 174 -7.52 -4.94 2.44
N ARG A 175 -7.32 -6.05 1.72
CA ARG A 175 -8.43 -6.85 1.19
C ARG A 175 -9.30 -7.47 2.29
N LEU A 176 -8.71 -7.94 3.39
CA LEU A 176 -9.45 -8.49 4.52
C LEU A 176 -10.28 -7.43 5.22
N LEU A 177 -9.71 -6.25 5.47
CA LEU A 177 -10.40 -5.17 6.18
C LEU A 177 -11.53 -4.59 5.33
N VAL A 178 -11.28 -4.31 4.04
CA VAL A 178 -12.30 -3.80 3.12
C VAL A 178 -13.37 -4.86 2.85
N GLY A 179 -12.99 -6.14 2.71
CA GLY A 179 -13.92 -7.26 2.56
C GLY A 179 -14.79 -7.48 3.80
N GLY A 180 -14.20 -7.40 5.00
CA GLY A 180 -14.91 -7.52 6.28
C GLY A 180 -15.88 -6.36 6.51
N LEU A 181 -15.45 -5.12 6.27
CA LEU A 181 -16.32 -3.93 6.32
C LEU A 181 -17.52 -4.08 5.38
N ARG A 182 -17.29 -4.57 4.16
CA ARG A 182 -18.37 -4.83 3.19
C ARG A 182 -19.38 -5.85 3.71
N ALA A 183 -18.92 -6.94 4.33
CA ALA A 183 -19.78 -7.97 4.90
C ALA A 183 -20.62 -7.46 6.09
N VAL A 184 -20.01 -6.69 7.00
CA VAL A 184 -20.72 -6.10 8.16
C VAL A 184 -21.76 -5.09 7.72
N VAL A 185 -21.40 -4.21 6.78
CA VAL A 185 -22.36 -3.22 6.25
C VAL A 185 -23.54 -3.93 5.62
N THR A 186 -23.33 -4.95 4.76
CA THR A 186 -24.43 -5.72 4.17
C THR A 186 -25.32 -6.44 5.20
N TRP A 187 -24.75 -6.92 6.30
CA TRP A 187 -25.51 -7.59 7.36
C TRP A 187 -26.39 -6.60 8.14
N SER A 188 -25.91 -5.37 8.36
CA SER A 188 -26.68 -4.34 9.10
C SER A 188 -27.87 -3.77 8.34
N ILE A 189 -27.92 -3.87 7.01
CA ILE A 189 -29.00 -3.32 6.16
C ILE A 189 -30.16 -4.29 5.94
N GLY A 190 -30.13 -5.50 6.52
CA GLY A 190 -31.25 -6.45 6.48
C GLY A 190 -31.52 -7.01 5.09
N VAL A 191 -30.90 -8.14 4.77
CA VAL A 191 -31.46 -9.08 3.80
C VAL A 191 -31.90 -10.30 4.62
N GLU A 192 -33.16 -10.28 5.04
CA GLU A 192 -33.95 -11.52 5.19
C GLU A 192 -34.46 -11.94 3.80
#